data_AF-A0A7J0AEL8-F1
#
_entry.id   AF-A0A7J0AEL8-F1
#
_cell.length_a   1.000
_cell.length_b   1.000
_cell.length_c   1.000
_cell.angle_alpha   90.00
_cell.angle_beta   90.00
_cell.angle_gamma   90.00
#
_symmetry.space_group_name_H-M   'P 1'
#
loop_
_entity.id
_entity.type
_entity.pdbx_description
1 polymer ?
#
loop_
_entity_poly.entity_id
_entity_poly.type
_entity_poly.pdbx_seq_one_letter_code
_entity_poly.pdbx_strand_id
1 'polypeptide(L)'
;MSMMTAFRLSHMTLRGALLDVMRLSVFVLSAMLIVFISVDTFTGQPFLQNRAYMDFQFWVCVLFIVDFFVGLLLDADGGRGRYIRRRWLFLILSVPYLNLVDHYHIPLDESQIYWVRFIPLARAVMAMAIVVGYVSKNKVTSLFAGYMLILVAFVYFGSLIFFNAEAGVNHAVTSYWKALWWACMDATTIGCQIQPVTVTGKIVSAVLACMGVMIFPLFTVYITSVVQRYNSSGSSLFNVK
;
A
#
# COMPACT_ATOMS: atom_id res chain seq x y z
N MET A 1 43.81 8.87 -10.38
CA MET A 1 42.47 8.46 -9.89
C MET A 1 42.64 7.10 -9.22
N SER A 2 42.56 7.02 -7.88
CA SER A 2 43.09 5.90 -7.09
C SER A 2 42.17 4.67 -7.10
N MET A 3 42.74 3.47 -7.04
CA MET A 3 42.04 2.18 -6.95
C MET A 3 41.05 2.12 -5.77
N MET A 4 41.33 2.87 -4.68
CA MET A 4 40.42 3.01 -3.53
C MET A 4 39.14 3.78 -3.86
N THR A 5 39.18 4.72 -4.81
CA THR A 5 38.03 5.50 -5.25
C THR A 5 37.10 4.65 -6.12
N ALA A 6 37.65 3.83 -7.02
CA ALA A 6 36.88 2.88 -7.84
C ALA A 6 36.21 1.79 -6.99
N PHE A 7 36.91 1.26 -5.98
CA PHE A 7 36.35 0.27 -5.04
C PHE A 7 35.21 0.86 -4.19
N ARG A 8 35.36 2.10 -3.66
CA ARG A 8 34.26 2.79 -2.96
C ARG A 8 33.06 3.07 -3.85
N LEU A 9 33.27 3.49 -5.11
CA LEU A 9 32.18 3.70 -6.07
C LEU A 9 31.43 2.41 -6.39
N SER A 10 32.15 1.31 -6.62
CA SER A 10 31.56 -0.03 -6.84
C SER A 10 30.80 -0.54 -5.61
N HIS A 11 31.32 -0.32 -4.40
CA HIS A 11 30.63 -0.71 -3.16
C HIS A 11 29.35 0.11 -2.91
N MET A 12 29.33 1.40 -3.29
CA MET A 12 28.15 2.26 -3.18
C MET A 12 27.07 1.89 -4.20
N THR A 13 27.44 1.55 -5.44
CA THR A 13 26.49 1.12 -6.47
C THR A 13 25.93 -0.27 -6.19
N LEU A 14 26.74 -1.21 -5.68
CA LEU A 14 26.28 -2.54 -5.28
C LEU A 14 25.33 -2.50 -4.08
N ARG A 15 25.61 -1.66 -3.07
CA ARG A 15 24.71 -1.44 -1.93
C ARG A 15 23.38 -0.84 -2.36
N GLY A 16 23.40 0.14 -3.27
CA GLY A 16 22.19 0.72 -3.84
C GLY A 16 21.35 -0.32 -4.59
N ALA A 17 21.97 -1.05 -5.51
CA ALA A 17 21.30 -2.08 -6.30
C ALA A 17 20.71 -3.20 -5.43
N LEU A 18 21.41 -3.64 -4.38
CA LEU A 18 20.91 -4.65 -3.45
C LEU A 18 19.64 -4.15 -2.73
N LEU A 19 19.68 -2.92 -2.20
CA LEU A 19 18.52 -2.32 -1.52
C LEU A 19 17.34 -2.13 -2.48
N ASP A 20 17.59 -1.76 -3.73
CA ASP A 20 16.54 -1.61 -4.74
C ASP A 20 15.89 -2.95 -5.09
N VAL A 21 16.68 -4.01 -5.26
CA VAL A 21 16.17 -5.38 -5.49
C VAL A 21 15.36 -5.86 -4.29
N MET A 22 15.83 -5.65 -3.06
CA MET A 22 15.08 -6.04 -1.86
C MET A 22 13.74 -5.31 -1.79
N ARG A 23 13.70 -4.00 -2.01
CA ARG A 23 12.45 -3.22 -2.02
C ARG A 23 11.50 -3.65 -3.12
N LEU A 24 12.01 -3.93 -4.32
CA LEU A 24 11.21 -4.44 -5.42
C LEU A 24 10.63 -5.82 -5.07
N SER A 25 11.43 -6.70 -4.47
CA SER A 25 10.96 -8.03 -4.05
C SER A 25 9.83 -7.94 -3.01
N VAL A 26 10.00 -7.08 -2.00
CA VAL A 26 8.99 -6.80 -0.97
C VAL A 26 7.70 -6.27 -1.60
N PHE A 27 7.80 -5.39 -2.59
CA PHE A 27 6.66 -4.86 -3.31
C PHE A 27 5.92 -5.94 -4.12
N VAL A 28 6.64 -6.73 -4.91
CA VAL A 28 6.07 -7.83 -5.71
C VAL A 28 5.38 -8.86 -4.83
N LEU A 29 6.03 -9.27 -3.73
CA LEU A 29 5.47 -10.23 -2.77
C LEU A 29 4.21 -9.69 -2.08
N SER A 30 4.17 -8.40 -1.78
CA SER A 30 2.98 -7.75 -1.23
C SER A 30 1.83 -7.68 -2.23
N ALA A 31 2.12 -7.42 -3.51
CA ALA A 31 1.13 -7.45 -4.57
C ALA A 31 0.57 -8.87 -4.79
N MET A 32 1.43 -9.88 -4.76
CA MET A 32 1.02 -11.29 -4.81
C MET A 32 0.11 -11.67 -3.64
N LEU A 33 0.37 -11.17 -2.43
CA LEU A 33 -0.53 -11.37 -1.28
C LEU A 33 -1.93 -10.82 -1.54
N ILE A 34 -2.06 -9.65 -2.15
CA ILE A 34 -3.36 -9.07 -2.49
C ILE A 34 -4.11 -9.99 -3.46
N VAL A 35 -3.44 -10.46 -4.52
CA VAL A 35 -4.05 -11.38 -5.49
C VAL A 35 -4.55 -12.64 -4.81
N PHE A 36 -3.75 -13.21 -3.90
CA PHE A 36 -4.13 -14.39 -3.13
C PHE A 36 -5.36 -14.13 -2.26
N ILE A 37 -5.40 -13.00 -1.54
CA ILE A 37 -6.54 -12.60 -0.70
C ILE A 37 -7.81 -12.46 -1.55
N SER A 38 -7.68 -11.87 -2.74
CA SER A 38 -8.81 -11.68 -3.63
C SER A 38 -9.37 -13.02 -4.11
N VAL A 39 -8.51 -13.97 -4.49
CA VAL A 39 -8.92 -15.34 -4.87
C VAL A 39 -9.62 -16.05 -3.72
N ASP A 40 -9.06 -16.00 -2.51
CA ASP A 40 -9.69 -16.61 -1.32
C ASP A 40 -11.05 -15.96 -1.01
N THR A 41 -11.16 -14.65 -1.19
CA THR A 41 -12.45 -13.93 -1.01
C THR A 41 -13.50 -14.37 -2.03
N PHE A 42 -13.12 -14.57 -3.29
CA PHE A 42 -14.05 -15.01 -4.33
C PHE A 42 -14.43 -16.50 -4.23
N THR A 43 -13.57 -17.33 -3.64
CA THR A 43 -13.82 -18.76 -3.45
C THR A 43 -14.55 -19.08 -2.15
N GLY A 44 -14.71 -18.10 -1.25
CA GLY A 44 -15.45 -18.25 0.01
C GLY A 44 -14.77 -19.16 1.03
N GLN A 45 -13.48 -19.46 0.85
CA GLN A 45 -12.73 -20.34 1.75
C GLN A 45 -12.31 -19.58 3.03
N PRO A 46 -12.43 -20.19 4.22
CA PRO A 46 -11.94 -19.58 5.45
C PRO A 46 -10.40 -19.53 5.44
N PHE A 47 -9.85 -18.31 5.33
CA PHE A 47 -8.41 -18.00 5.25
C PHE A 47 -7.50 -18.76 6.24
N LEU A 48 -7.97 -18.95 7.47
CA LEU A 48 -7.22 -19.66 8.51
C LEU A 48 -7.03 -21.16 8.19
N GLN A 49 -7.94 -21.75 7.43
CA GLN A 49 -7.80 -23.15 6.98
C GLN A 49 -6.93 -23.28 5.72
N ASN A 50 -6.69 -22.19 4.98
CA ASN A 50 -5.84 -22.22 3.79
C ASN A 50 -4.36 -22.20 4.20
N ARG A 51 -3.79 -23.38 4.41
CA ARG A 51 -2.36 -23.57 4.76
C ARG A 51 -1.42 -22.87 3.77
N ALA A 52 -1.72 -22.92 2.47
CA ALA A 52 -0.88 -22.28 1.45
C ALA A 52 -0.82 -20.75 1.62
N TYR A 53 -1.98 -20.12 1.91
CA TYR A 53 -2.03 -18.69 2.22
C TYR A 53 -1.21 -18.35 3.48
N MET A 54 -1.40 -19.13 4.54
CA MET A 54 -0.75 -18.91 5.83
C MET A 54 0.78 -19.07 5.73
N ASP A 55 1.26 -20.07 5.00
CA ASP A 55 2.69 -20.29 4.77
C ASP A 55 3.29 -19.16 3.91
N PHE A 56 2.60 -18.78 2.83
CA PHE A 56 3.03 -17.69 1.97
C PHE A 56 3.11 -16.37 2.74
N GLN A 57 2.07 -16.04 3.51
CA GLN A 57 2.05 -14.83 4.34
C GLN A 57 3.21 -14.80 5.34
N PHE A 58 3.52 -15.92 5.98
CA PHE A 58 4.63 -16.03 6.92
C PHE A 58 5.97 -15.73 6.25
N TRP A 59 6.24 -16.33 5.09
CA TRP A 59 7.49 -16.08 4.36
C TRP A 59 7.61 -14.64 3.88
N VAL A 60 6.51 -14.03 3.44
CA VAL A 60 6.52 -12.59 3.11
C VAL A 60 6.87 -11.77 4.35
N CYS A 61 6.27 -12.04 5.51
CA CYS A 61 6.63 -11.36 6.77
C CYS A 61 8.11 -11.51 7.12
N VAL A 62 8.67 -12.71 7.00
CA VAL A 62 10.10 -12.97 7.25
C VAL A 62 10.96 -12.11 6.33
N LEU A 63 10.63 -12.01 5.04
CA LEU A 63 11.37 -11.18 4.09
C LEU A 63 11.30 -9.68 4.42
N PHE A 64 10.14 -9.19 4.87
CA PHE A 64 10.00 -7.81 5.37
C PHE A 64 10.88 -7.56 6.61
N ILE A 65 10.88 -8.50 7.56
CA ILE A 65 11.70 -8.39 8.76
C ILE A 65 13.19 -8.36 8.37
N VAL A 66 13.62 -9.23 7.45
CA VAL A 66 14.99 -9.23 6.93
C VAL A 66 15.31 -7.90 6.23
N ASP A 67 14.43 -7.37 5.38
CA ASP A 67 14.60 -6.05 4.74
C ASP A 67 14.79 -4.93 5.77
N PHE A 68 13.99 -4.94 6.84
CA PHE A 68 14.12 -3.97 7.93
C PHE A 68 15.50 -4.03 8.59
N PHE A 69 15.96 -5.23 8.95
CA PHE A 69 17.23 -5.43 9.63
C PHE A 69 18.43 -5.17 8.71
N VAL A 70 18.38 -5.59 7.45
CA VAL A 70 19.42 -5.29 6.46
C VAL A 70 19.51 -3.78 6.25
N GLY A 71 18.38 -3.09 6.10
CA GLY A 71 18.37 -1.63 6.01
C GLY A 71 18.88 -0.96 7.30
N LEU A 72 18.58 -1.50 8.48
CA LEU A 72 19.07 -0.98 9.77
C LEU A 72 20.58 -1.14 9.92
N LEU A 73 21.14 -2.26 9.43
CA LEU A 73 22.58 -2.53 9.47
C LEU A 73 23.35 -1.69 8.45
N LEU A 74 22.76 -1.43 7.29
CA LEU A 74 23.38 -0.64 6.22
C LEU A 74 23.27 0.89 6.45
N ASP A 75 22.22 1.37 7.11
CA ASP A 75 22.00 2.79 7.44
C ASP A 75 22.74 3.22 8.74
N ALA A 76 23.95 2.69 8.92
CA ALA A 76 24.78 2.85 10.13
C ALA A 76 25.28 4.29 10.34
N ASP A 77 25.24 5.15 9.31
CA ASP A 77 25.78 6.51 9.35
C ASP A 77 24.84 7.53 10.02
N GLY A 78 23.52 7.25 10.08
CA GLY A 78 22.50 8.18 10.59
C GLY A 78 22.05 7.96 12.05
N GLY A 79 22.53 6.90 12.68
CA GLY A 79 22.15 6.45 14.03
C GLY A 79 20.93 5.51 14.04
N ARG A 80 21.11 4.30 14.60
CA ARG A 80 20.11 3.20 14.62
C ARG A 80 18.73 3.62 15.15
N GLY A 81 18.69 4.48 16.17
CA GLY A 81 17.43 4.95 16.77
C GLY A 81 16.59 5.83 15.85
N ARG A 82 17.22 6.64 14.99
CA ARG A 82 16.51 7.51 14.04
C ARG A 82 15.84 6.69 12.94
N TYR A 83 16.53 5.65 12.46
CA TYR A 83 15.99 4.71 11.48
C TYR A 83 14.74 3.98 12.03
N ILE A 84 14.84 3.42 13.23
CA ILE A 84 13.71 2.73 13.89
C ILE A 84 12.53 3.67 14.06
N ARG A 85 12.76 4.90 14.56
CA ARG A 85 11.68 5.89 14.75
C ARG A 85 11.02 6.31 13.45
N ARG A 86 11.72 6.28 12.31
CA ARG A 86 11.13 6.58 10.99
C ARG A 86 10.36 5.39 10.40
N ARG A 87 10.77 4.16 10.72
CA ARG A 87 10.23 2.91 10.13
C ARG A 87 9.46 2.02 11.13
N TRP A 88 9.04 2.57 12.27
CA TRP A 88 8.34 1.80 13.30
C TRP A 88 7.02 1.18 12.81
N LEU A 89 6.26 1.88 11.96
CA LEU A 89 5.06 1.33 11.30
C LEU A 89 5.39 0.11 10.43
N PHE A 90 6.55 0.13 9.77
CA PHE A 90 7.01 -1.00 8.96
C PHE A 90 7.28 -2.23 9.81
N LEU A 91 7.91 -2.03 10.97
CA LEU A 91 8.16 -3.11 11.94
C LEU A 91 6.86 -3.75 12.42
N ILE A 92 5.87 -2.94 12.83
CA ILE A 92 4.56 -3.42 13.28
C ILE A 92 3.89 -4.23 12.16
N LEU A 93 3.83 -3.66 10.96
CA LEU A 93 3.17 -4.30 9.83
C LEU A 93 3.88 -5.57 9.36
N SER A 94 5.18 -5.74 9.62
CA SER A 94 5.95 -6.94 9.25
C SER A 94 5.63 -8.18 10.09
N VAL A 95 4.92 -8.04 11.22
CA VAL A 95 4.62 -9.18 12.11
C VAL A 95 3.54 -10.08 11.47
N PRO A 96 3.73 -11.43 11.44
CA PRO A 96 2.75 -12.36 10.89
C PRO A 96 1.59 -12.63 11.88
N TYR A 97 0.75 -11.61 12.13
CA TYR A 97 -0.33 -11.70 13.13
C TYR A 97 -1.29 -12.87 12.90
N LEU A 98 -1.71 -13.14 11.66
CA LEU A 98 -2.62 -14.26 11.38
C LEU A 98 -1.99 -15.61 11.74
N ASN A 99 -0.71 -15.83 11.41
CA ASN A 99 0.00 -17.05 11.80
C ASN A 99 0.19 -17.16 13.31
N LEU A 100 0.42 -16.04 14.01
CA LEU A 100 0.48 -16.06 15.48
C LEU A 100 -0.86 -16.46 16.08
N VAL A 101 -1.97 -15.90 15.57
CA VAL A 101 -3.32 -16.24 16.03
C VAL A 101 -3.64 -17.73 15.82
N ASP A 102 -3.34 -18.25 14.63
CA ASP A 102 -3.53 -19.68 14.30
C ASP A 102 -2.66 -20.57 15.21
N HIS A 103 -1.38 -20.23 15.37
CA HIS A 103 -0.43 -21.04 16.14
C HIS A 103 -0.75 -21.08 17.64
N TYR A 104 -1.16 -19.96 18.23
CA TYR A 104 -1.50 -19.88 19.65
C TYR A 104 -2.97 -20.23 19.94
N HIS A 105 -3.75 -20.62 18.92
CA HIS A 105 -5.18 -20.92 19.02
C HIS A 105 -5.95 -19.86 19.81
N ILE A 106 -5.63 -18.58 19.57
CA ILE A 106 -6.28 -17.47 20.28
C ILE A 106 -7.75 -17.44 19.82
N PRO A 107 -8.73 -17.52 20.73
CA PRO A 107 -10.14 -17.46 20.37
C PRO A 107 -10.48 -16.04 19.92
N LEU A 108 -10.31 -15.79 18.62
CA LEU A 108 -10.80 -14.57 17.99
C LEU A 108 -12.20 -14.81 17.46
N ASP A 109 -13.09 -13.86 17.75
CA ASP A 109 -14.40 -13.82 17.12
C ASP A 109 -14.27 -13.59 15.61
N GLU A 110 -15.27 -13.99 14.82
CA GLU A 110 -15.27 -13.83 13.35
C GLU A 110 -15.09 -12.36 12.95
N SER A 111 -15.64 -11.45 13.75
CA SER A 111 -15.47 -10.01 13.59
C SER A 111 -14.01 -9.56 13.76
N GLN A 112 -13.26 -10.15 14.67
CA GLN A 112 -11.86 -9.79 14.93
C GLN A 112 -10.95 -10.33 13.84
N ILE A 113 -11.17 -11.56 13.37
CA ILE A 113 -10.45 -12.16 12.24
C ILE A 113 -10.60 -11.27 11.00
N TYR A 114 -11.80 -10.72 10.80
CA TYR A 114 -12.07 -9.77 9.72
C TYR A 114 -11.18 -8.53 9.78
N TRP A 115 -11.00 -7.91 10.96
CA TRP A 115 -10.13 -6.75 11.10
C TRP A 115 -8.64 -7.07 10.87
N VAL A 116 -8.19 -8.25 11.26
CA VAL A 116 -6.80 -8.69 11.04
C VAL A 116 -6.50 -8.88 9.54
N ARG A 117 -7.52 -9.10 8.70
CA ARG A 117 -7.37 -9.14 7.23
C ARG A 117 -6.83 -7.83 6.65
N PHE A 118 -6.97 -6.70 7.34
CA PHE A 118 -6.45 -5.41 6.84
C PHE A 118 -4.94 -5.23 6.98
N ILE A 119 -4.27 -6.07 7.78
CA ILE A 119 -2.83 -5.92 8.03
C ILE A 119 -2.00 -6.25 6.76
N PRO A 120 -2.21 -7.37 6.05
CA PRO A 120 -1.59 -7.60 4.74
C PRO A 120 -1.82 -6.46 3.74
N LEU A 121 -2.99 -5.82 3.76
CA LEU A 121 -3.32 -4.71 2.87
C LEU A 121 -2.52 -3.45 3.22
N ALA A 122 -2.49 -3.08 4.50
CA ALA A 122 -1.70 -1.94 4.99
C ALA A 122 -0.21 -2.10 4.67
N ARG A 123 0.31 -3.33 4.74
CA ARG A 123 1.67 -3.67 4.28
C ARG A 123 1.90 -3.33 2.81
N ALA A 124 1.00 -3.74 1.92
CA ALA A 124 1.17 -3.53 0.49
C ALA A 124 1.15 -2.04 0.11
N VAL A 125 0.23 -1.27 0.72
CA VAL A 125 0.16 0.19 0.53
C VAL A 125 1.47 0.84 0.98
N MET A 126 1.99 0.46 2.15
CA MET A 126 3.25 0.98 2.66
C MET A 126 4.45 0.58 1.78
N ALA A 127 4.55 -0.69 1.36
CA ALA A 127 5.62 -1.18 0.51
C ALA A 127 5.67 -0.39 -0.81
N MET A 128 4.51 -0.10 -1.38
CA MET A 128 4.45 0.64 -2.62
C MET A 128 4.71 2.13 -2.44
N ALA A 129 4.28 2.75 -1.34
CA ALA A 129 4.66 4.12 -1.00
C ALA A 129 6.19 4.28 -0.89
N ILE A 130 6.88 3.25 -0.37
CA ILE A 130 8.35 3.20 -0.35
C ILE A 130 8.92 3.12 -1.77
N VAL A 131 8.41 2.24 -2.63
CA VAL A 131 8.90 2.12 -4.03
C VAL A 131 8.70 3.42 -4.82
N VAL A 132 7.52 4.03 -4.73
CA VAL A 132 7.20 5.30 -5.42
C VAL A 132 8.09 6.44 -4.93
N GLY A 133 8.40 6.47 -3.63
CA GLY A 133 9.32 7.42 -3.02
C GLY A 133 10.74 7.37 -3.60
N TYR A 134 11.17 6.20 -4.09
CA TYR A 134 12.52 5.96 -4.61
C TYR A 134 12.61 6.10 -6.14
N VAL A 135 11.63 5.60 -6.88
CA VAL A 135 11.65 5.61 -8.36
C VAL A 135 11.46 7.01 -8.93
N SER A 136 10.71 7.88 -8.25
CA SER A 136 10.40 9.20 -8.79
C SER A 136 11.47 10.24 -8.42
N LYS A 137 12.22 10.68 -9.44
CA LYS A 137 13.24 11.74 -9.34
C LYS A 137 12.69 13.09 -8.85
N ASN A 138 11.37 13.28 -8.95
CA ASN A 138 10.71 14.52 -8.62
C ASN A 138 9.73 14.32 -7.44
N LYS A 139 9.90 15.11 -6.37
CA LYS A 139 9.09 14.98 -5.14
C LYS A 139 7.60 15.12 -5.40
N VAL A 140 7.18 16.06 -6.25
CA VAL A 140 5.76 16.30 -6.53
C VAL A 140 5.13 15.15 -7.31
N THR A 141 5.85 14.62 -8.31
CA THR A 141 5.41 13.44 -9.09
C THR A 141 5.35 12.19 -8.22
N SER A 142 6.31 12.02 -7.30
CA SER A 142 6.34 10.91 -6.33
C SER A 142 5.14 10.97 -5.39
N LEU A 143 4.88 12.16 -4.83
CA LEU A 143 3.72 12.37 -3.97
C LEU A 143 2.43 12.07 -4.73
N PHE A 144 2.22 12.68 -5.91
CA PHE A 144 1.01 12.47 -6.69
C PHE A 144 0.79 10.98 -7.04
N ALA A 145 1.82 10.30 -7.54
CA ALA A 145 1.74 8.87 -7.85
C ALA A 145 1.43 8.02 -6.61
N GLY A 146 2.02 8.36 -5.45
CA GLY A 146 1.74 7.69 -4.19
C GLY A 146 0.29 7.88 -3.73
N TYR A 147 -0.26 9.10 -3.86
CA TYR A 147 -1.66 9.38 -3.53
C TYR A 147 -2.65 8.72 -4.48
N MET A 148 -2.39 8.74 -5.79
CA MET A 148 -3.24 8.03 -6.77
C MET A 148 -3.29 6.54 -6.49
N LEU A 149 -2.16 5.96 -6.15
CA LEU A 149 -2.10 4.57 -5.76
C LEU A 149 -2.90 4.30 -4.49
N ILE A 150 -2.75 5.13 -3.45
CA ILE A 150 -3.54 5.00 -2.23
C ILE A 150 -5.03 5.05 -2.57
N LEU A 151 -5.47 5.99 -3.41
CA LEU A 151 -6.87 6.08 -3.84
C LEU A 151 -7.33 4.79 -4.52
N VAL A 152 -6.59 4.28 -5.50
CA VAL A 152 -6.92 3.04 -6.21
C VAL A 152 -6.98 1.85 -5.25
N ALA A 153 -6.04 1.78 -4.31
CA ALA A 153 -6.04 0.75 -3.27
C ALA A 153 -7.29 0.85 -2.39
N PHE A 154 -7.64 2.05 -1.91
CA PHE A 154 -8.85 2.26 -1.10
C PHE A 154 -10.14 1.95 -1.86
N VAL A 155 -10.25 2.30 -3.14
CA VAL A 155 -11.40 1.93 -3.98
C VAL A 155 -11.49 0.42 -4.14
N TYR A 156 -10.38 -0.23 -4.48
CA TYR A 156 -10.32 -1.68 -4.66
C TYR A 156 -10.70 -2.42 -3.37
N PHE A 157 -10.01 -2.12 -2.27
CA PHE A 157 -10.26 -2.78 -1.00
C PHE A 157 -11.62 -2.40 -0.42
N GLY A 158 -12.01 -1.13 -0.48
CA GLY A 158 -13.34 -0.67 -0.08
C GLY A 158 -14.43 -1.45 -0.79
N SER A 159 -14.29 -1.69 -2.10
CA SER A 159 -15.23 -2.51 -2.85
C SER A 159 -15.27 -3.97 -2.41
N LEU A 160 -14.12 -4.56 -2.07
CA LEU A 160 -14.02 -5.96 -1.64
C LEU A 160 -14.64 -6.16 -0.25
N ILE A 161 -14.37 -5.23 0.67
CA ILE A 161 -14.92 -5.18 2.03
C ILE A 161 -16.43 -5.00 1.96
N PHE A 162 -16.88 -4.02 1.17
CA PHE A 162 -18.30 -3.74 0.96
C PHE A 162 -19.02 -4.93 0.34
N PHE A 163 -18.44 -5.57 -0.68
CA PHE A 163 -19.01 -6.78 -1.28
C PHE A 163 -19.13 -7.90 -0.24
N ASN A 164 -18.08 -8.20 0.52
CA ASN A 164 -18.13 -9.25 1.53
C ASN A 164 -19.12 -8.95 2.67
N ALA A 165 -19.30 -7.68 3.05
CA ALA A 165 -20.21 -7.29 4.12
C ALA A 165 -21.69 -7.25 3.67
N GLU A 166 -21.94 -6.82 2.44
CA GLU A 166 -23.30 -6.54 1.94
C GLU A 166 -23.85 -7.65 1.04
N ALA A 167 -22.99 -8.53 0.47
CA ALA A 167 -23.44 -9.65 -0.34
C ALA A 167 -24.30 -10.62 0.51
N GLY A 168 -25.54 -10.82 0.09
CA GLY A 168 -26.52 -11.67 0.77
C GLY A 168 -27.48 -10.91 1.71
N VAL A 169 -27.15 -9.69 2.13
CA VAL A 169 -28.05 -8.85 2.94
C VAL A 169 -28.66 -7.72 2.11
N ASN A 170 -27.87 -7.16 1.19
CA ASN A 170 -28.28 -6.06 0.34
C ASN A 170 -28.60 -6.55 -1.08
N HIS A 171 -29.89 -6.51 -1.45
CA HIS A 171 -30.34 -6.92 -2.78
C HIS A 171 -29.74 -6.10 -3.93
N ALA A 172 -29.23 -4.89 -3.66
CA ALA A 172 -28.58 -4.05 -4.66
C ALA A 172 -27.15 -4.52 -5.00
N VAL A 173 -26.53 -5.35 -4.15
CA VAL A 173 -25.15 -5.86 -4.28
C VAL A 173 -25.18 -7.30 -4.80
N THR A 174 -25.50 -7.45 -6.08
CA THR A 174 -25.63 -8.78 -6.72
C THR A 174 -24.32 -9.36 -7.24
N SER A 175 -23.30 -8.54 -7.45
CA SER A 175 -21.99 -8.95 -7.95
C SER A 175 -20.90 -8.02 -7.46
N TYR A 176 -19.66 -8.50 -7.46
CA TYR A 176 -18.50 -7.69 -7.11
C TYR A 176 -18.38 -6.43 -7.99
N TRP A 177 -18.72 -6.52 -9.28
CA TRP A 177 -18.68 -5.38 -10.19
C TRP A 177 -19.60 -4.24 -9.76
N LYS A 178 -20.76 -4.54 -9.15
CA LYS A 178 -21.66 -3.53 -8.57
C LYS A 178 -21.05 -2.87 -7.34
N ALA A 179 -20.36 -3.64 -6.50
CA ALA A 179 -19.63 -3.10 -5.35
C ALA A 179 -18.43 -2.24 -5.77
N LEU A 180 -17.69 -2.65 -6.82
CA LEU A 180 -16.59 -1.87 -7.39
C LEU A 180 -17.10 -0.57 -8.01
N TRP A 181 -18.20 -0.64 -8.77
CA TRP A 181 -18.87 0.54 -9.28
C TRP A 181 -19.29 1.48 -8.15
N TRP A 182 -19.93 0.95 -7.11
CA TRP A 182 -20.30 1.72 -5.92
C TRP A 182 -19.09 2.42 -5.30
N ALA A 183 -17.98 1.71 -5.08
CA ALA A 183 -16.78 2.27 -4.47
C ALA A 183 -16.18 3.41 -5.32
N CYS A 184 -16.16 3.27 -6.66
CA CYS A 184 -15.73 4.34 -7.55
C CYS A 184 -16.64 5.59 -7.43
N MET A 185 -17.96 5.39 -7.41
CA MET A 185 -18.93 6.48 -7.30
C MET A 185 -18.87 7.19 -5.93
N ASP A 186 -18.63 6.44 -4.86
CA ASP A 186 -18.52 6.96 -3.50
C ASP A 186 -17.18 7.70 -3.29
N ALA A 187 -16.07 7.16 -3.77
CA ALA A 187 -14.76 7.82 -3.74
C ALA A 187 -14.71 9.10 -4.59
N THR A 188 -15.54 9.20 -5.63
CA THR A 188 -15.68 10.42 -6.43
C THR A 188 -16.71 11.38 -5.85
N THR A 189 -17.38 11.00 -4.75
CA THR A 189 -18.48 11.73 -4.10
C THR A 189 -19.70 12.01 -4.98
N ILE A 190 -19.79 11.36 -6.14
CA ILE A 190 -20.96 11.43 -7.03
C ILE A 190 -22.12 10.63 -6.41
N GLY A 191 -21.79 9.51 -5.76
CA GLY A 191 -22.76 8.59 -5.17
C GLY A 191 -23.52 7.77 -6.21
N CYS A 192 -24.24 6.74 -5.75
CA CYS A 192 -25.11 5.94 -6.62
C CYS A 192 -26.31 5.39 -5.83
N GLN A 193 -27.16 4.61 -6.49
CA GLN A 193 -28.39 4.06 -5.89
C GLN A 193 -28.13 2.93 -4.88
N ILE A 194 -26.87 2.47 -4.74
CA ILE A 194 -26.49 1.41 -3.80
C ILE A 194 -26.12 2.08 -2.47
N GLN A 195 -26.89 1.82 -1.42
CA GLN A 195 -26.62 2.34 -0.07
C GLN A 195 -26.23 1.20 0.89
N PRO A 196 -25.23 1.40 1.77
CA PRO A 196 -24.84 0.41 2.77
C PRO A 196 -25.95 0.17 3.79
N VAL A 197 -26.30 -1.09 4.04
CA VAL A 197 -27.24 -1.45 5.12
C VAL A 197 -26.49 -1.88 6.38
N THR A 198 -25.32 -2.48 6.26
CA THR A 198 -24.50 -2.99 7.37
C THR A 198 -23.69 -1.88 8.04
N VAL A 199 -23.32 -2.08 9.30
CA VAL A 199 -22.43 -1.16 10.04
C VAL A 199 -21.07 -1.05 9.34
N THR A 200 -20.50 -2.19 8.92
CA THR A 200 -19.25 -2.24 8.17
C THR A 200 -19.34 -1.45 6.88
N GLY A 201 -20.39 -1.65 6.07
CA GLY A 201 -20.61 -0.92 4.83
C GLY A 201 -20.70 0.60 5.04
N LYS A 202 -21.36 1.04 6.12
CA LYS A 202 -21.48 2.47 6.47
C LYS A 202 -20.13 3.09 6.84
N ILE A 203 -19.31 2.37 7.62
CA ILE A 203 -17.96 2.82 7.98
C ILE A 203 -17.10 2.94 6.72
N VAL A 204 -17.14 1.92 5.84
CA VAL A 204 -16.39 1.93 4.57
C VAL A 204 -16.79 3.12 3.72
N SER A 205 -18.09 3.38 3.60
CA SER A 205 -18.60 4.52 2.83
C SER A 205 -18.06 5.86 3.35
N ALA A 206 -18.13 6.08 4.66
CA ALA A 206 -17.62 7.32 5.26
C ALA A 206 -16.11 7.50 5.01
N VAL A 207 -15.33 6.43 5.20
CA VAL A 207 -13.87 6.46 4.96
C VAL A 207 -13.57 6.72 3.48
N LEU A 208 -14.28 6.05 2.57
CA LEU A 208 -14.03 6.15 1.13
C LEU A 208 -14.38 7.53 0.58
N ALA A 209 -15.51 8.10 1.01
CA ALA A 209 -15.88 9.48 0.70
C ALA A 209 -14.84 10.49 1.22
N CYS A 210 -14.37 10.35 2.46
CA CYS A 210 -13.31 11.21 3.01
C CYS A 210 -12.01 11.11 2.20
N MET A 211 -11.57 9.90 1.86
CA MET A 211 -10.35 9.68 1.07
C MET A 211 -10.44 10.31 -0.32
N GLY A 212 -11.60 10.21 -0.96
CA GLY A 212 -11.89 10.85 -2.25
C GLY A 212 -11.68 12.36 -2.24
N VAL A 213 -12.35 13.04 -1.29
CA VAL A 213 -12.29 14.50 -1.14
C VAL A 213 -10.88 14.97 -0.78
N MET A 214 -10.12 14.21 0.02
CA MET A 214 -8.76 14.56 0.39
C MET A 214 -7.77 14.51 -0.79
N ILE A 215 -8.01 13.63 -1.77
CA ILE A 215 -7.07 13.38 -2.87
C ILE A 215 -7.34 14.27 -4.08
N PHE A 216 -8.59 14.68 -4.32
CA PHE A 216 -8.95 15.52 -5.46
C PHE A 216 -8.15 16.84 -5.57
N PRO A 217 -7.92 17.60 -4.48
CA PRO A 217 -7.12 18.84 -4.52
C PRO A 217 -5.67 18.64 -4.97
N LEU A 218 -5.11 17.45 -4.74
CA LEU A 218 -3.71 17.15 -5.10
C LEU A 218 -3.51 17.07 -6.61
N PHE A 219 -4.56 16.72 -7.37
CA PHE A 219 -4.53 16.78 -8.82
C PHE A 219 -4.30 18.21 -9.31
N THR A 220 -5.04 19.17 -8.74
CA THR A 220 -4.86 20.61 -9.05
C THR A 220 -3.43 21.07 -8.73
N VAL A 221 -2.92 20.73 -7.54
CA VAL A 221 -1.53 21.07 -7.15
C VAL A 221 -0.52 20.47 -8.12
N TYR A 222 -0.71 19.22 -8.54
CA TYR A 222 0.17 18.58 -9.51
C TYR A 222 0.18 19.34 -10.84
N ILE A 223 -1.00 19.63 -11.43
CA ILE A 223 -1.10 20.35 -12.69
C ILE A 223 -0.50 21.76 -12.58
N THR A 224 -0.84 22.52 -11.54
CA THR A 224 -0.26 23.85 -11.31
C THR A 224 1.26 23.78 -11.20
N SER A 225 1.81 22.79 -10.49
CA SER A 225 3.26 22.61 -10.37
C SER A 225 3.94 22.27 -11.71
N VAL A 226 3.27 21.51 -12.57
CA VAL A 226 3.76 21.17 -13.91
C VAL A 226 3.76 22.43 -14.78
N VAL A 227 2.64 23.17 -14.81
CA VAL A 227 2.52 24.43 -15.57
C VAL A 227 3.55 25.47 -15.12
N GLN A 228 3.75 25.64 -13.81
CA GLN A 228 4.78 26.53 -13.27
C GLN A 228 6.18 26.17 -13.77
N ARG A 229 6.53 24.87 -13.79
CA ARG A 229 7.84 24.41 -14.32
C ARG A 229 8.02 24.69 -15.80
N TYR A 230 6.96 24.49 -16.60
CA TYR A 230 6.98 24.83 -18.02
C TYR A 230 7.20 26.33 -18.22
N ASN A 231 6.48 27.18 -17.49
CA ASN A 231 6.62 28.64 -17.59
C ASN A 231 8.00 29.14 -17.14
N SER A 232 8.54 28.61 -16.03
CA SER A 232 9.88 28.98 -15.55
C SER A 232 10.97 28.57 -16.54
N SER A 233 10.87 27.39 -17.16
CA SER A 233 11.85 26.92 -18.15
C SER A 233 11.81 27.73 -19.45
N GLY A 234 10.63 28.20 -19.86
CA GLY A 234 10.47 29.13 -20.98
C GLY A 234 11.12 30.50 -20.70
N SER A 235 10.95 31.03 -19.48
CA SER A 235 11.52 32.34 -19.11
C SER A 235 13.06 32.36 -19.07
N SER A 236 13.72 31.24 -18.73
CA SER A 236 15.19 31.15 -18.74
C SER A 236 15.81 31.14 -20.14
N LEU A 237 15.06 30.73 -21.18
CA LEU A 237 15.51 30.78 -22.58
C LEU A 237 15.45 32.20 -23.16
N PHE A 238 14.57 33.05 -22.63
CA PHE A 238 14.43 34.45 -23.04
C PHE A 238 15.29 35.44 -22.24
N ASN A 239 15.86 35.02 -21.11
CA ASN A 239 16.72 35.85 -20.25
C ASN A 239 18.22 35.68 -20.54
N VAL A 240 18.58 35.03 -21.65
CA VAL A 240 19.93 35.02 -22.21
C VAL A 240 19.96 36.04 -23.35
N LYS A 241 20.04 37.32 -23.02
CA LYS A 241 20.33 38.40 -23.97
C LYS A 241 21.08 39.52 -23.28
#